data_AF-A0AAJ2LVW0-F1
#
_entry.id   AF-A0AAJ2LVW0-F1
#
_cell.length_a   1.000
_cell.length_b   1.000
_cell.length_c   1.000
_cell.angle_alpha   90.00
_cell.angle_beta   90.00
_cell.angle_gamma   90.00
#
_symmetry.space_group_name_H-M   'P 1'
#
loop_
_entity.id
_entity.type
_entity.pdbx_description
1 polymer ?
#
loop_
_entity_poly.entity_id
_entity_poly.type
_entity_poly.pdbx_seq_one_letter_code
_entity_poly.pdbx_strand_id
1 'polypeptide(L)'
;MERMKKGLAPIGYDNQPVNLHHLTQDEPGALAEVGADFHSKNTATFHGLTEPGTSFRYSADGKKTEAAKAFDRFKYWYWKERAKGIE
;
A
#
# COMPACT_ATOMS: atom_id res chain seq x y z
N MET A 1 16.63 -3.53 6.79
CA MET A 1 16.85 -4.37 5.58
C MET A 1 16.19 -5.75 5.64
N GLU A 2 16.36 -6.52 6.71
CA GLU A 2 15.90 -7.92 6.77
C GLU A 2 14.40 -8.16 6.51
N ARG A 3 13.52 -7.20 6.87
CA ARG A 3 12.09 -7.27 6.53
C ARG A 3 11.84 -7.16 5.03
N MET A 4 12.44 -6.16 4.39
CA MET A 4 12.30 -5.88 2.97
C MET A 4 12.84 -7.02 2.10
N LYS A 5 13.96 -7.65 2.50
CA LYS A 5 14.48 -8.87 1.85
C LYS A 5 13.47 -10.04 1.85
N LYS A 6 12.55 -10.07 2.84
CA LYS A 6 11.46 -11.04 2.94
C LYS A 6 10.16 -10.57 2.27
N GLY A 7 10.18 -9.43 1.56
CA GLY A 7 9.01 -8.82 0.93
C GLY A 7 8.06 -8.13 1.90
N LEU A 8 8.52 -7.81 3.11
CA LEU A 8 7.75 -7.11 4.13
C LEU A 8 8.14 -5.63 4.17
N ALA A 9 7.17 -4.77 4.41
CA ALA A 9 7.43 -3.34 4.62
C ALA A 9 8.46 -3.12 5.73
N PRO A 10 9.38 -2.15 5.55
CA PRO A 10 10.27 -1.72 6.61
C PRO A 10 9.48 -1.10 7.76
N ILE A 11 10.11 -0.98 8.92
CA ILE A 11 9.56 -0.21 10.03
C ILE A 11 9.88 1.27 9.77
N GLY A 12 8.87 2.13 9.82
CA GLY A 12 8.95 3.57 9.61
C GLY A 12 9.37 4.32 10.88
N TYR A 13 9.38 5.66 10.77
CA TYR A 13 9.77 6.56 11.86
C TYR A 13 8.82 6.52 13.07
N ASP A 14 7.61 6.00 12.88
CA ASP A 14 6.55 5.83 13.88
C ASP A 14 6.55 4.42 14.52
N ASN A 15 7.62 3.64 14.33
CA ASN A 15 7.74 2.25 14.79
C ASN A 15 6.67 1.30 14.25
N GLN A 16 6.01 1.67 13.15
CA GLN A 16 5.01 0.84 12.46
C GLN A 16 5.48 0.48 11.05
N PRO A 17 4.90 -0.57 10.42
CA PRO A 17 5.20 -0.87 9.02
C PRO A 17 4.82 0.30 8.10
N VAL A 18 5.72 0.68 7.19
CA VAL A 18 5.43 1.70 6.17
C VAL A 18 4.29 1.23 5.26
N ASN A 19 3.34 2.12 4.99
CA ASN A 19 2.21 1.88 4.09
C ASN A 19 2.55 2.30 2.66
N LEU A 20 1.99 1.59 1.68
CA LEU A 20 1.97 2.03 0.28
C LEU A 20 0.57 2.54 -0.04
N HIS A 21 0.49 3.82 -0.36
CA HIS A 21 -0.76 4.53 -0.62
C HIS A 21 -0.87 4.96 -2.07
N HIS A 22 -2.02 4.73 -2.70
CA HIS A 22 -2.32 5.18 -4.06
C HIS A 22 -2.78 6.63 -4.06
N LEU A 23 -2.08 7.52 -4.78
CA LEU A 23 -2.39 8.95 -4.77
C LEU A 23 -3.79 9.27 -5.31
N THR A 24 -4.28 8.52 -6.30
CA THR A 24 -5.62 8.69 -6.88
C THR A 24 -6.57 7.54 -6.54
N GLN A 25 -6.16 6.62 -5.66
CA GLN A 25 -6.92 5.42 -5.27
C GLN A 25 -7.14 4.36 -6.36
N ASP A 26 -6.65 4.59 -7.57
CA ASP A 26 -6.73 3.64 -8.68
C ASP A 26 -5.57 2.63 -8.67
N GLU A 27 -5.86 1.40 -9.12
CA GLU A 27 -4.85 0.38 -9.41
C GLU A 27 -5.01 -0.09 -10.86
N PRO A 28 -3.98 0.05 -11.72
CA PRO A 28 -2.65 0.60 -11.42
C PRO A 28 -2.66 2.13 -11.24
N GLY A 29 -1.78 2.65 -10.39
CA GLY A 29 -1.69 4.08 -10.11
C GLY A 29 -0.41 4.49 -9.38
N ALA A 30 -0.19 5.81 -9.29
CA ALA A 30 0.96 6.37 -8.58
C ALA A 30 0.91 6.05 -7.08
N LEU A 31 2.06 5.71 -6.51
CA LEU A 31 2.20 5.29 -5.12
C LEU A 31 3.12 6.21 -4.31
N ALA A 32 2.78 6.38 -3.04
CA ALA A 32 3.65 6.97 -2.04
C ALA A 32 3.90 5.99 -0.89
N GLU A 33 5.13 6.00 -0.36
CA GLU A 33 5.48 5.40 0.93
C GLU A 33 5.05 6.36 2.04
N VAL A 34 4.22 5.91 2.98
CA VAL A 34 3.59 6.76 3.99
C VAL A 34 3.73 6.12 5.37
N GLY A 35 4.06 6.92 6.39
CA GLY A 35 4.03 6.46 7.80
C GLY A 35 2.64 5.98 8.20
N ALA A 36 2.56 4.91 8.99
CA ALA A 36 1.29 4.30 9.37
C ALA A 36 0.41 5.24 10.19
N ASP A 37 1.01 5.98 11.13
CA ASP A 37 0.30 6.93 11.97
C ASP A 37 -0.25 8.10 11.15
N PHE A 38 0.56 8.62 10.23
CA PHE A 38 0.12 9.70 9.34
C PHE A 38 -1.00 9.23 8.42
N HIS A 39 -0.89 8.00 7.87
CA HIS A 39 -1.94 7.40 7.06
C HIS A 39 -3.25 7.20 7.84
N SER A 40 -3.17 6.68 9.06
CA SER A 40 -4.34 6.45 9.92
C SER A 40 -5.02 7.77 10.30
N LYS A 41 -4.25 8.77 10.75
CA LYS A 41 -4.78 10.08 11.15
C LYS A 41 -5.43 10.83 9.99
N ASN A 42 -4.97 10.61 8.76
CA ASN A 42 -5.47 11.31 7.56
C ASN A 42 -6.30 10.41 6.64
N THR A 43 -6.83 9.30 7.15
CA THR A 43 -7.54 8.28 6.33
C THR A 43 -8.65 8.88 5.47
N ALA A 44 -9.42 9.83 6.01
CA ALA A 44 -10.52 10.47 5.28
C ALA A 44 -10.03 11.33 4.11
N THR A 45 -8.89 12.02 4.28
CA THR A 45 -8.28 12.83 3.20
C THR A 45 -7.73 11.93 2.10
N PHE A 46 -7.14 10.81 2.50
CA PHE A 46 -6.48 9.86 1.61
C PHE A 46 -7.45 8.97 0.82
N HIS A 47 -8.59 8.61 1.42
CA HIS A 47 -9.57 7.72 0.80
C HIS A 47 -10.84 8.43 0.32
N GLY A 48 -10.89 9.77 0.42
CA GLY A 48 -12.03 10.58 -0.01
C GLY A 48 -12.08 10.91 -1.50
N LEU A 49 -11.08 10.50 -2.30
CA LEU A 49 -10.98 10.82 -3.72
C LEU A 49 -11.83 9.93 -4.63
N THR A 50 -12.38 8.83 -4.10
CA THR A 50 -13.23 7.89 -4.82
C THR A 50 -14.62 7.82 -4.21
N GLU A 51 -15.61 7.51 -5.05
CA GLU A 51 -16.97 7.29 -4.57
C GLU A 51 -17.04 6.12 -3.57
N PRO A 52 -17.94 6.18 -2.58
CA PRO A 52 -18.16 5.08 -1.66
C PRO A 52 -18.44 3.78 -2.40
N GLY A 53 -17.65 2.74 -2.12
CA GLY A 53 -17.82 1.41 -2.72
C GLY A 53 -17.07 1.18 -4.04
N THR A 54 -16.36 2.16 -4.59
CA THR A 54 -15.60 1.99 -5.85
C THR A 54 -14.12 1.61 -5.64
N SER A 55 -13.75 1.19 -4.43
CA SER A 55 -12.38 0.76 -4.14
C SER A 55 -12.01 -0.47 -4.97
N PHE A 56 -10.84 -0.45 -5.62
CA PHE A 56 -10.32 -1.63 -6.31
C PHE A 56 -10.04 -2.81 -5.36
N ARG A 57 -10.08 -2.61 -4.03
CA ARG A 57 -9.71 -3.63 -3.04
C ARG A 57 -10.70 -4.80 -2.99
N TYR A 58 -12.00 -4.50 -3.10
CA TYR A 58 -13.07 -5.48 -2.93
C TYR A 58 -14.17 -5.28 -3.95
N SER A 59 -14.72 -6.38 -4.47
CA SER A 59 -15.95 -6.39 -5.25
C SER A 59 -17.18 -6.16 -4.36
N ALA A 60 -18.33 -5.88 -4.98
CA ALA A 60 -19.60 -5.67 -4.27
C ALA A 60 -20.03 -6.86 -3.40
N ASP A 61 -19.59 -8.08 -3.72
CA ASP A 61 -19.80 -9.30 -2.91
C ASP A 61 -18.73 -9.51 -1.82
N GLY A 62 -17.88 -8.52 -1.55
CA GLY A 62 -16.88 -8.51 -0.49
C GLY A 62 -15.61 -9.32 -0.77
N LYS A 63 -15.43 -9.82 -1.99
CA LYS A 63 -14.23 -10.60 -2.36
C LYS A 63 -13.10 -9.69 -2.86
N LYS A 64 -11.85 -10.11 -2.66
CA LYS A 64 -10.70 -9.41 -3.27
C LYS A 64 -10.80 -9.46 -4.79
N THR A 65 -10.70 -8.30 -5.42
CA THR A 65 -10.60 -8.21 -6.88
C THR A 65 -9.27 -8.77 -7.38
N GLU A 66 -9.16 -8.99 -8.70
CA GLU A 66 -7.87 -9.35 -9.31
C GLU A 66 -6.83 -8.23 -9.18
N ALA A 67 -7.25 -6.96 -9.23
CA ALA A 67 -6.38 -5.82 -9.00
C ALA A 67 -5.80 -5.84 -7.57
N ALA A 68 -6.63 -6.15 -6.56
CA ALA A 68 -6.18 -6.27 -5.17
C ALA A 68 -5.14 -7.39 -5.00
N LYS A 69 -5.37 -8.55 -5.65
CA LYS A 69 -4.43 -9.68 -5.63
C LYS A 69 -3.13 -9.35 -6.37
N ALA A 70 -3.22 -8.66 -7.51
CA ALA A 70 -2.07 -8.18 -8.25
C ALA A 70 -1.23 -7.21 -7.42
N PHE A 71 -1.89 -6.25 -6.76
CA PHE A 71 -1.22 -5.31 -5.88
C PHE A 71 -0.55 -5.99 -4.66
N ASP A 72 -1.17 -7.01 -4.07
CA ASP A 72 -0.54 -7.78 -2.99
C ASP A 72 0.76 -8.48 -3.44
N ARG A 73 0.79 -9.03 -4.67
CA ARG A 73 2.01 -9.59 -5.27
C ARG A 73 3.03 -8.50 -5.59
N PHE A 74 2.57 -7.36 -6.10
CA PHE A 74 3.43 -6.21 -6.37
C PHE A 74 4.13 -5.75 -5.09
N LYS A 75 3.43 -5.55 -3.97
CA LYS A 75 4.02 -5.13 -2.69
C LYS A 75 5.15 -6.05 -2.24
N TYR A 76 4.96 -7.36 -2.38
CA TYR A 76 5.98 -8.34 -2.01
C TYR A 76 7.29 -8.10 -2.78
N TRP A 77 7.21 -7.92 -4.10
CA TRP A 77 8.39 -7.68 -4.93
C TRP A 77 8.93 -6.27 -4.77
N TYR A 78 8.06 -5.27 -4.64
CA TYR A 78 8.42 -3.88 -4.40
C TYR A 78 9.37 -3.75 -3.22
N TRP A 79 9.04 -4.35 -2.07
CA TRP A 79 9.91 -4.27 -0.90
C TRP A 79 11.25 -5.00 -1.10
N LYS A 80 11.25 -6.15 -1.78
CA LYS A 80 12.51 -6.85 -2.09
C LYS A 80 13.40 -6.03 -3.03
N GLU A 81 12.81 -5.30 -3.96
CA GLU A 81 13.54 -4.42 -4.86
C GLU A 81 14.09 -3.19 -4.13
N ARG A 82 13.26 -2.56 -3.28
CA ARG A 82 13.70 -1.46 -2.41
C ARG A 82 14.87 -1.86 -1.51
N ALA A 83 14.92 -3.12 -1.07
CA ALA A 83 16.05 -3.63 -0.30
C ALA A 83 17.39 -3.62 -1.05
N LYS A 84 17.40 -3.65 -2.39
CA LYS A 84 18.64 -3.63 -3.19
C LYS A 84 19.20 -2.22 -3.36
N GLY A 85 18.33 -1.21 -3.38
CA GLY A 85 18.74 0.19 -3.58
C GLY A 85 19.24 0.90 -2.32
N ILE A 86 19.32 0.19 -1.18
CA ILE A 86 19.81 0.71 0.11
C ILE A 86 21.04 -0.11 0.55
N GLU A 87 21.60 -0.92 -0.36
CA GLU A 87 22.86 -1.66 -0.14
C GLU A 87 24.08 -0.80 -0.52
#